data_AF-W2T601-F1
#
_entry.id   AF-W2T601-F1
#
_cell.length_a   1.000
_cell.length_b   1.000
_cell.length_c   1.000
_cell.angle_alpha   90.00
_cell.angle_beta   90.00
_cell.angle_gamma   90.00
#
_symmetry.space_group_name_H-M   'P 1'
#
loop_
_entity.id
_entity.type
_entity.pdbx_description
1 polymer ?
#
loop_
_entity_poly.entity_id
_entity_poly.type
_entity_poly.pdbx_seq_one_letter_code
_entity_poly.pdbx_strand_id
1 'polypeptide(L)'
;MIQVAEATNRDPKEYIPLLNELLKVEPENYRKYRVDVVRGDWRGALQHLSRLDEKWNEALTLIRNKQLYSSALVIYKGTSRYKDVCLLYAGVLESKAQWQEAAVLYDKADCNEKVLRCLEMSRDVNQYVHRARATNVPKDEFKSTLNRIGAVLKGSGRWTEAAKALEFAEAPVPSVCEAYAKAGEWISAAECAKRGEGCNMVTDLVKQRAQGILDEITAKSEEIERYAKRLEVVRSLKEERISRIKDGLESGRDLEDIDVFSDAGSTMSMVSRRSTKSGMSRASTTATVRKRKQIDRKKQSLKEGGEYEDSALLLAIAAHYKWINDTIAELVELLPALVITDQLELAGSLQSNMDRFIRDAISRRPHIWPTKLHPRHLPGPLYALYTVDDVFVFPEGGGMPGVVTLEPEMIAPTLNTEIKWKLQILEEKTDLK
;
A
#
# COMPACT_ATOMS: atom_id res chain seq x y z
N MET A 1 -32.99 -40.36 -15.85
CA MET A 1 -33.46 -40.90 -17.15
C MET A 1 -34.50 -39.99 -17.78
N ILE A 2 -35.62 -39.67 -17.10
CA ILE A 2 -36.55 -38.60 -17.54
C ILE A 2 -35.83 -37.24 -17.63
N GLN A 3 -34.94 -36.94 -16.67
CA GLN A 3 -34.12 -35.72 -16.65
C GLN A 3 -33.10 -35.59 -17.82
N VAL A 4 -32.82 -36.66 -18.59
CA VAL A 4 -31.91 -36.58 -19.77
C VAL A 4 -32.67 -36.04 -20.99
N ALA A 5 -33.95 -36.40 -21.11
CA ALA A 5 -34.84 -35.86 -22.13
C ALA A 5 -35.11 -34.37 -21.93
N GLU A 6 -35.27 -33.93 -20.67
CA GLU A 6 -35.47 -32.51 -20.32
C GLU A 6 -34.20 -31.66 -20.49
N ALA A 7 -33.01 -32.21 -20.22
CA ALA A 7 -31.75 -31.46 -20.27
C ALA A 7 -31.17 -31.26 -21.69
N THR A 8 -31.54 -32.11 -22.66
CA THR A 8 -30.90 -32.10 -23.99
C THR A 8 -31.68 -31.31 -25.04
N ASN A 9 -32.96 -30.98 -24.81
CA ASN A 9 -33.85 -30.30 -25.77
C ASN A 9 -33.83 -30.95 -27.18
N ARG A 10 -33.59 -32.28 -27.24
CA ARG A 10 -33.46 -33.06 -28.47
C ARG A 10 -34.76 -33.76 -28.84
N ASP A 11 -34.94 -34.02 -30.14
CA ASP A 11 -36.11 -34.71 -30.68
C ASP A 11 -36.21 -36.16 -30.14
N PRO A 12 -37.42 -36.68 -29.84
CA PRO A 12 -37.68 -38.08 -29.51
C PRO A 12 -36.97 -39.12 -30.37
N LYS A 13 -36.80 -38.85 -31.66
CA LYS A 13 -36.09 -39.77 -32.56
C LYS A 13 -34.58 -39.83 -32.31
N GLU A 14 -33.99 -38.81 -31.70
CA GLU A 14 -32.55 -38.74 -31.41
C GLU A 14 -32.20 -39.19 -29.99
N TYR A 15 -33.04 -38.90 -29.00
CA TYR A 15 -32.72 -39.26 -27.61
C TYR A 15 -33.06 -40.72 -27.26
N ILE A 16 -34.04 -41.36 -27.92
CA ILE A 16 -34.40 -42.77 -27.66
C ILE A 16 -33.28 -43.74 -28.04
N PRO A 17 -32.63 -43.65 -29.22
CA PRO A 17 -31.47 -44.48 -29.56
C PRO A 17 -30.31 -44.27 -28.57
N LEU A 18 -30.01 -43.03 -28.20
CA LEU A 18 -28.97 -42.68 -27.24
C LEU A 18 -29.23 -43.31 -25.86
N LEU A 19 -30.48 -43.31 -25.37
CA LEU A 19 -30.86 -43.97 -24.11
C LEU A 19 -30.64 -45.48 -24.17
N ASN A 20 -31.01 -46.13 -25.27
CA ASN A 20 -30.82 -47.57 -25.46
C ASN A 20 -29.34 -47.95 -25.55
N GLU A 21 -28.49 -47.10 -26.13
CA GLU A 21 -27.04 -47.29 -26.11
C GLU A 21 -26.47 -47.14 -24.69
N LEU A 22 -26.87 -46.09 -23.95
CA LEU A 22 -26.40 -45.86 -22.59
C LEU A 22 -26.81 -47.00 -21.64
N LEU A 23 -28.00 -47.58 -21.80
CA LEU A 23 -28.46 -48.73 -21.01
C LEU A 23 -27.59 -49.97 -21.15
N LYS A 24 -26.89 -50.13 -22.28
CA LYS A 24 -25.98 -51.27 -22.53
C LYS A 24 -24.59 -51.07 -21.93
N VAL A 25 -24.28 -49.85 -21.47
CA VAL A 25 -22.97 -49.53 -20.90
C VAL A 25 -22.88 -50.12 -19.50
N GLU A 26 -21.92 -51.01 -19.28
CA GLU A 26 -21.49 -51.51 -17.97
C GLU A 26 -20.06 -51.04 -17.70
N PRO A 27 -19.64 -50.84 -16.44
CA PRO A 27 -20.40 -50.96 -15.19
C PRO A 27 -21.36 -49.76 -14.92
N GLU A 28 -22.28 -49.89 -13.97
CA GLU A 28 -23.30 -48.87 -13.63
C GLU A 28 -22.71 -47.45 -13.41
N ASN A 29 -21.56 -47.33 -12.72
CA ASN A 29 -20.91 -46.03 -12.52
C ASN A 29 -20.43 -45.42 -13.85
N TYR A 30 -20.01 -46.24 -14.82
CA TYR A 30 -19.59 -45.78 -16.14
C TYR A 30 -20.79 -45.32 -16.97
N ARG A 31 -21.94 -46.01 -16.84
CA ARG A 31 -23.22 -45.55 -17.40
C ARG A 31 -23.62 -44.19 -16.86
N LYS A 32 -23.59 -44.00 -15.53
CA LYS A 32 -23.94 -42.72 -14.88
C LYS A 32 -23.00 -41.59 -15.32
N TYR A 33 -21.71 -41.87 -15.44
CA TYR A 33 -20.74 -40.95 -16.04
C TYR A 33 -21.17 -40.48 -17.45
N ARG A 34 -21.47 -41.43 -18.36
CA ARG A 34 -21.88 -41.10 -19.73
C ARG A 34 -23.17 -40.29 -19.77
N VAL A 35 -24.12 -40.58 -18.87
CA VAL A 35 -25.35 -39.80 -18.71
C VAL A 35 -25.04 -38.36 -18.26
N ASP A 36 -24.18 -38.16 -17.27
CA ASP A 36 -23.85 -36.82 -16.77
C ASP A 36 -23.02 -35.99 -17.76
N VAL A 37 -22.18 -36.65 -18.59
CA VAL A 37 -21.52 -36.01 -19.73
C VAL A 37 -22.54 -35.45 -20.72
N VAL A 38 -23.59 -36.21 -21.04
CA VAL A 38 -24.67 -35.76 -21.96
C VAL A 38 -25.44 -34.58 -21.36
N ARG A 39 -25.61 -34.55 -20.04
CA ARG A 39 -26.29 -33.47 -19.31
C ARG A 39 -25.44 -32.22 -19.12
N GLY A 40 -24.14 -32.29 -19.39
CA GLY A 40 -23.18 -31.23 -19.07
C GLY A 40 -22.88 -31.07 -17.58
N ASP A 41 -23.29 -32.02 -16.72
CA ASP A 41 -22.90 -32.05 -15.31
C ASP A 41 -21.52 -32.69 -15.15
N TRP A 42 -20.49 -31.88 -15.37
CA TRP A 42 -19.10 -32.35 -15.36
C TRP A 42 -18.62 -32.79 -13.97
N ARG A 43 -19.17 -32.21 -12.90
CA ARG A 43 -18.82 -32.58 -11.52
C ARG A 43 -19.41 -33.94 -11.15
N GLY A 44 -20.68 -34.17 -11.48
CA GLY A 44 -21.34 -35.48 -11.33
C GLY A 44 -20.64 -36.56 -12.16
N ALA A 45 -20.32 -36.25 -13.42
CA ALA A 45 -19.55 -37.13 -14.29
C ALA A 45 -18.22 -37.57 -13.66
N LEU A 46 -17.46 -36.63 -13.08
CA LEU A 46 -16.20 -36.93 -12.39
C LEU A 46 -16.40 -37.77 -11.11
N GLN A 47 -17.46 -37.50 -10.35
CA GLN A 47 -17.81 -38.25 -9.13
C GLN A 47 -18.13 -39.73 -9.41
N HIS A 48 -18.71 -40.02 -10.58
CA HIS A 48 -18.98 -41.39 -11.00
C HIS A 48 -17.72 -42.08 -11.54
N LEU A 49 -16.89 -41.38 -12.31
CA LEU A 49 -15.59 -41.90 -12.75
C LEU A 49 -14.64 -42.19 -11.59
N SER A 50 -14.69 -41.42 -10.49
CA SER A 50 -13.82 -41.64 -9.35
C SER A 50 -14.04 -42.97 -8.62
N ARG A 51 -15.15 -43.66 -8.91
CA ARG A 51 -15.46 -45.00 -8.39
C ARG A 51 -14.87 -46.12 -9.24
N LEU A 52 -14.23 -45.79 -10.36
CA LEU A 52 -13.71 -46.71 -11.36
C LEU A 52 -12.22 -46.46 -11.59
N ASP A 53 -11.37 -47.11 -10.80
CA ASP A 53 -9.91 -46.91 -10.87
C ASP A 53 -9.32 -47.25 -12.25
N GLU A 54 -9.91 -48.20 -12.98
CA GLU A 54 -9.51 -48.58 -14.35
C GLU A 54 -9.69 -47.43 -15.36
N LYS A 55 -10.56 -46.45 -15.07
CA LYS A 55 -10.88 -45.32 -15.94
C LYS A 55 -10.15 -44.04 -15.55
N TRP A 56 -9.05 -44.16 -14.81
CA TRP A 56 -8.24 -43.02 -14.36
C TRP A 56 -7.79 -42.07 -15.48
N ASN A 57 -7.34 -42.59 -16.63
CA ASN A 57 -6.91 -41.76 -17.76
C ASN A 57 -8.05 -40.90 -18.36
N GLU A 58 -9.27 -41.44 -18.35
CA GLU A 58 -10.47 -40.73 -18.81
C GLU A 58 -10.86 -39.63 -17.81
N ALA A 59 -10.75 -39.92 -16.51
CA ALA A 59 -10.93 -38.93 -15.45
C ALA A 59 -9.91 -37.78 -15.54
N LEU A 60 -8.63 -38.08 -15.77
CA LEU A 60 -7.58 -37.07 -15.97
C LEU A 60 -7.88 -36.14 -17.16
N THR A 61 -8.32 -36.73 -18.27
CA THR A 61 -8.68 -35.99 -19.47
C THR A 61 -9.88 -35.07 -19.20
N LEU A 62 -10.89 -35.57 -18.48
CA LEU A 62 -12.04 -34.79 -18.08
C LEU A 62 -11.67 -33.61 -17.17
N ILE A 63 -10.82 -33.86 -16.16
CA ILE A 63 -10.36 -32.82 -15.22
C ILE A 63 -9.64 -31.70 -15.98
N ARG A 64 -8.73 -32.03 -16.90
CA ARG A 64 -7.97 -31.04 -17.68
C ARG A 64 -8.87 -30.25 -18.63
N ASN A 65 -9.70 -30.93 -19.41
CA ASN A 65 -10.52 -30.30 -20.45
C ASN A 65 -11.61 -29.39 -19.87
N LYS A 66 -12.14 -29.73 -18.69
CA LYS A 66 -13.21 -28.98 -18.03
C LYS A 66 -12.73 -28.17 -16.81
N GLN A 67 -11.42 -28.12 -16.58
CA GLN A 67 -10.79 -27.37 -15.48
C GLN A 67 -11.35 -27.71 -14.09
N LEU A 68 -11.67 -28.99 -13.84
CA LEU A 68 -12.37 -29.45 -12.62
C LEU A 68 -11.46 -29.68 -11.42
N TYR A 69 -10.29 -29.04 -11.36
CA TYR A 69 -9.23 -29.39 -10.40
C TYR A 69 -9.67 -29.29 -8.93
N SER A 70 -10.36 -28.21 -8.55
CA SER A 70 -10.88 -28.04 -7.19
C SER A 70 -11.91 -29.11 -6.82
N SER A 71 -12.81 -29.45 -7.76
CA SER A 71 -13.77 -30.53 -7.58
C SER A 71 -13.06 -31.88 -7.45
N ALA A 72 -12.02 -32.13 -8.25
CA ALA A 72 -11.24 -33.35 -8.20
C ALA A 72 -10.57 -33.56 -6.83
N LEU A 73 -10.01 -32.50 -6.23
CA LEU A 73 -9.43 -32.59 -4.88
C LEU A 73 -10.43 -33.06 -3.83
N VAL A 74 -11.68 -32.58 -3.91
CA VAL A 74 -12.75 -32.99 -2.99
C VAL A 74 -13.18 -34.42 -3.26
N ILE A 75 -13.40 -34.77 -4.52
CA ILE A 75 -13.92 -36.08 -4.95
C ILE A 75 -12.94 -37.22 -4.63
N TYR A 76 -11.65 -37.01 -4.88
CA TYR A 76 -10.62 -38.03 -4.66
C TYR A 76 -10.04 -38.02 -3.24
N LYS A 77 -10.55 -37.18 -2.33
CA LYS A 77 -10.08 -37.12 -0.95
C LYS A 77 -10.23 -38.50 -0.27
N GLY A 78 -9.12 -39.01 0.28
CA GLY A 78 -9.09 -40.32 0.95
C GLY A 78 -8.92 -41.52 0.00
N THR A 79 -8.81 -41.30 -1.31
CA THR A 79 -8.52 -42.37 -2.29
C THR A 79 -7.01 -42.52 -2.53
N SER A 80 -6.60 -43.64 -3.11
CA SER A 80 -5.20 -43.88 -3.55
C SER A 80 -4.71 -42.85 -4.58
N ARG A 81 -5.64 -42.29 -5.37
CA ARG A 81 -5.38 -41.29 -6.43
C ARG A 81 -5.33 -39.85 -5.93
N TYR A 82 -5.58 -39.59 -4.64
CA TYR A 82 -5.58 -38.24 -4.10
C TYR A 82 -4.27 -37.49 -4.37
N LYS A 83 -3.13 -38.18 -4.16
CA LYS A 83 -1.80 -37.61 -4.42
C LYS A 83 -1.60 -37.26 -5.89
N ASP A 84 -2.07 -38.11 -6.80
CA ASP A 84 -1.99 -37.87 -8.25
C ASP A 84 -2.79 -36.62 -8.66
N VAL A 85 -3.99 -36.41 -8.07
CA VAL A 85 -4.79 -35.20 -8.29
C VAL A 85 -4.09 -33.96 -7.74
N CYS A 86 -3.51 -34.05 -6.55
CA CYS A 86 -2.71 -32.97 -5.96
C CYS A 86 -1.55 -32.59 -6.89
N LEU A 87 -0.77 -33.55 -7.40
CA LEU A 87 0.33 -33.30 -8.34
C LEU A 87 -0.16 -32.64 -9.64
N LEU A 88 -1.29 -33.11 -10.17
CA LEU A 88 -1.89 -32.56 -11.39
C LEU A 88 -2.24 -31.08 -11.21
N TYR A 89 -2.93 -30.73 -10.12
CA TYR A 89 -3.36 -29.36 -9.91
C TYR A 89 -2.21 -28.45 -9.49
N ALA A 90 -1.27 -28.96 -8.68
CA ALA A 90 -0.05 -28.25 -8.31
C ALA A 90 0.75 -27.80 -9.56
N GLY A 91 0.91 -28.67 -10.56
CA GLY A 91 1.60 -28.32 -11.80
C GLY A 91 0.89 -27.22 -12.61
N VAL A 92 -0.45 -27.16 -12.56
CA VAL A 92 -1.22 -26.08 -13.18
C VAL A 92 -1.03 -24.76 -12.44
N LEU A 93 -1.05 -24.78 -11.11
CA LEU A 93 -0.80 -23.59 -10.29
C LEU A 93 0.64 -23.08 -10.48
N GLU A 94 1.62 -23.99 -10.54
CA GLU A 94 3.02 -23.68 -10.85
C GLU A 94 3.14 -22.99 -12.21
N SER A 95 2.45 -23.48 -13.25
CA SER A 95 2.45 -22.85 -14.58
C SER A 95 1.82 -21.44 -14.60
N LYS A 96 0.97 -21.13 -13.61
CA LYS A 96 0.34 -19.82 -13.41
C LYS A 96 1.09 -18.94 -12.43
N ALA A 97 2.30 -19.35 -12.01
CA ALA A 97 3.10 -18.69 -10.97
C ALA A 97 2.37 -18.53 -9.62
N GLN A 98 1.38 -19.38 -9.33
CA GLN A 98 0.72 -19.46 -8.02
C GLN A 98 1.53 -20.38 -7.08
N TRP A 99 2.75 -19.94 -6.76
CA TRP A 99 3.76 -20.75 -6.10
C TRP A 99 3.35 -21.26 -4.71
N GLN A 100 2.69 -20.41 -3.90
CA GLN A 100 2.30 -20.77 -2.53
C GLN A 100 1.22 -21.87 -2.53
N GLU A 101 0.20 -21.74 -3.38
CA GLU A 101 -0.83 -22.77 -3.50
C GLU A 101 -0.27 -24.07 -4.10
N ALA A 102 0.62 -23.96 -5.09
CA ALA A 102 1.31 -25.12 -5.67
C ALA A 102 2.13 -25.87 -4.60
N ALA A 103 2.85 -25.15 -3.74
CA ALA A 103 3.62 -25.73 -2.64
C ALA A 103 2.73 -26.54 -1.68
N VAL A 104 1.56 -26.02 -1.30
CA VAL A 104 0.61 -26.71 -0.41
C VAL A 104 0.10 -28.02 -1.03
N LEU A 105 -0.15 -28.03 -2.34
CA LEU A 105 -0.60 -29.25 -3.03
C LEU A 105 0.55 -30.25 -3.25
N TYR A 106 1.76 -29.78 -3.55
CA TYR A 106 2.94 -30.65 -3.61
C TYR A 106 3.26 -31.27 -2.26
N ASP A 107 3.06 -30.54 -1.16
CA ASP A 107 3.21 -31.06 0.19
C ASP A 107 2.20 -32.17 0.49
N LYS A 108 0.92 -31.97 0.14
CA LYS A 108 -0.11 -33.02 0.21
C LYS A 108 0.17 -34.26 -0.64
N ALA A 109 1.03 -34.13 -1.65
CA ALA A 109 1.48 -35.23 -2.50
C ALA A 109 2.82 -35.84 -2.05
N ASP A 110 3.37 -35.41 -0.91
CA ASP A 110 4.68 -35.79 -0.37
C ASP A 110 5.86 -35.51 -1.33
N CYS A 111 5.73 -34.50 -2.21
CA CYS A 111 6.73 -34.15 -3.21
C CYS A 111 7.66 -33.03 -2.72
N ASN A 112 8.57 -33.37 -1.79
CA ASN A 112 9.45 -32.42 -1.10
C ASN A 112 10.24 -31.49 -2.01
N GLU A 113 10.87 -32.03 -3.07
CA GLU A 113 11.69 -31.25 -4.00
C GLU A 113 10.89 -30.13 -4.68
N LYS A 114 9.64 -30.41 -5.06
CA LYS A 114 8.77 -29.42 -5.69
C LYS A 114 8.23 -28.40 -4.70
N VAL A 115 7.97 -28.80 -3.45
CA VAL A 115 7.63 -27.86 -2.37
C VAL A 115 8.76 -26.85 -2.18
N LEU A 116 10.01 -27.31 -2.02
CA LEU A 116 11.17 -26.44 -1.83
C LEU A 116 11.36 -25.47 -3.01
N ARG A 117 11.23 -25.98 -4.25
CA ARG A 117 11.27 -25.14 -5.46
C ARG A 117 10.18 -24.08 -5.46
N CYS A 118 8.94 -24.44 -5.16
CA CYS A 118 7.85 -23.46 -5.11
C CYS A 118 8.05 -22.42 -4.00
N LEU A 119 8.52 -22.82 -2.82
CA LEU A 119 8.80 -21.90 -1.70
C LEU A 119 9.94 -20.92 -2.02
N GLU A 120 10.95 -21.39 -2.73
CA GLU A 120 11.99 -20.53 -3.26
C GLU A 120 11.43 -19.51 -4.26
N MET A 121 10.62 -19.96 -5.22
CA MET A 121 10.03 -19.07 -6.22
C MET A 121 9.04 -18.06 -5.61
N SER A 122 8.34 -18.44 -4.53
CA SER A 122 7.50 -17.52 -3.74
C SER A 122 8.29 -16.58 -2.85
N ARG A 123 9.60 -16.82 -2.66
CA ARG A 123 10.50 -16.04 -1.80
C ARG A 123 10.04 -16.02 -0.34
N ASP A 124 9.43 -17.13 0.11
CA ASP A 124 9.02 -17.28 1.51
C ASP A 124 10.18 -17.88 2.30
N VAL A 125 11.01 -17.00 2.86
CA VAL A 125 12.24 -17.37 3.57
C VAL A 125 11.92 -18.27 4.77
N ASN A 126 10.90 -17.94 5.55
CA ASN A 126 10.59 -18.67 6.79
C ASN A 126 10.08 -20.08 6.48
N GLN A 127 9.14 -20.22 5.54
CA GLN A 127 8.63 -21.52 5.15
C GLN A 127 9.70 -22.37 4.45
N TYR A 128 10.51 -21.76 3.58
CA TYR A 128 11.63 -22.45 2.95
C TYR A 128 12.60 -23.00 3.99
N VAL A 129 13.03 -22.18 4.96
CA VAL A 129 13.96 -22.59 6.02
C VAL A 129 13.38 -23.72 6.87
N HIS A 130 12.11 -23.59 7.27
CA HIS A 130 11.44 -24.62 8.05
C HIS A 130 11.39 -25.95 7.29
N ARG A 131 10.96 -25.92 6.03
CA ARG A 131 10.83 -27.13 5.21
C ARG A 131 12.18 -27.75 4.91
N ALA A 132 13.17 -26.95 4.52
CA ALA A 132 14.50 -27.43 4.16
C ALA A 132 15.22 -28.09 5.34
N ARG A 133 15.03 -27.58 6.56
CA ARG A 133 15.51 -28.23 7.80
C ARG A 133 14.78 -29.55 8.06
N ALA A 134 13.45 -29.59 7.90
CA ALA A 134 12.67 -30.82 8.10
C ALA A 134 13.04 -31.93 7.10
N THR A 135 13.49 -31.58 5.89
CA THR A 135 13.90 -32.53 4.85
C THR A 135 15.41 -32.76 4.79
N ASN A 136 16.19 -32.23 5.73
CA ASN A 136 17.65 -32.36 5.79
C ASN A 136 18.36 -31.98 4.47
N VAL A 137 17.97 -30.85 3.86
CA VAL A 137 18.65 -30.32 2.66
C VAL A 137 20.14 -30.11 2.97
N PRO A 138 21.07 -30.51 2.08
CA PRO A 138 22.50 -30.30 2.27
C PRO A 138 22.83 -28.84 2.56
N LYS A 139 23.76 -28.59 3.49
CA LYS A 139 24.10 -27.23 3.94
C LYS A 139 24.49 -26.29 2.80
N ASP A 140 25.24 -26.78 1.82
CA ASP A 140 25.70 -25.96 0.69
C ASP A 140 24.54 -25.55 -0.22
N GLU A 141 23.62 -26.47 -0.51
CA GLU A 141 22.40 -26.19 -1.27
C GLU A 141 21.47 -25.24 -0.51
N PHE A 142 21.30 -25.46 0.79
CA PHE A 142 20.52 -24.61 1.67
C PHE A 142 21.01 -23.15 1.64
N LYS A 143 22.32 -22.94 1.82
CA LYS A 143 22.95 -21.62 1.77
C LYS A 143 22.86 -20.99 0.38
N SER A 144 23.15 -21.75 -0.67
CA SER A 144 23.08 -21.28 -2.06
C SER A 144 21.68 -20.77 -2.43
N THR A 145 20.66 -21.54 -2.06
CA THR A 145 19.25 -21.19 -2.31
C THR A 145 18.84 -19.93 -1.56
N LEU A 146 19.18 -19.83 -0.28
CA LEU A 146 18.89 -18.64 0.52
C LEU A 146 19.60 -17.39 0.01
N ASN A 147 20.85 -17.51 -0.46
CA ASN A 147 21.56 -16.40 -1.09
C ASN A 147 20.85 -15.94 -2.38
N ARG A 148 20.33 -16.87 -3.20
CA ARG A 148 19.53 -16.52 -4.39
C ARG A 148 18.23 -15.83 -4.01
N ILE A 149 17.48 -16.35 -3.03
CA ILE A 149 16.27 -15.72 -2.51
C ILE A 149 16.59 -14.32 -1.99
N GLY A 150 17.64 -14.18 -1.19
CA GLY A 150 18.11 -12.91 -0.64
C GLY A 150 18.45 -11.89 -1.72
N ALA A 151 19.19 -12.28 -2.77
CA ALA A 151 19.54 -11.39 -3.88
C ALA A 151 18.30 -10.84 -4.60
N VAL A 152 17.30 -11.70 -4.85
CA VAL A 152 16.04 -11.28 -5.49
C VAL A 152 15.23 -10.36 -4.56
N LEU A 153 15.18 -10.65 -3.27
CA LEU A 153 14.49 -9.82 -2.28
C LEU A 153 15.13 -8.43 -2.15
N LYS A 154 16.47 -8.35 -2.12
CA LYS A 154 17.22 -7.07 -2.18
C LYS A 154 16.83 -6.25 -3.41
N GLY A 155 16.81 -6.87 -4.59
CA GLY A 155 16.42 -6.22 -5.84
C GLY A 155 14.97 -5.70 -5.86
N SER A 156 14.08 -6.27 -5.04
CA SER A 156 12.69 -5.84 -4.89
C SER A 156 12.44 -4.85 -3.74
N GLY A 157 13.47 -4.46 -2.98
CA GLY A 157 13.33 -3.57 -1.82
C GLY A 157 12.75 -4.22 -0.55
N ARG A 158 12.56 -5.54 -0.53
CA ARG A 158 12.08 -6.31 0.63
C ARG A 158 13.23 -6.64 1.57
N TRP A 159 13.74 -5.62 2.26
CA TRP A 159 14.99 -5.70 3.02
C TRP A 159 14.87 -6.57 4.28
N THR A 160 13.74 -6.55 5.00
CA THR A 160 13.50 -7.41 6.18
C THR A 160 13.68 -8.89 5.84
N GLU A 161 13.01 -9.38 4.80
CA GLU A 161 13.10 -10.78 4.40
C GLU A 161 14.45 -11.10 3.77
N ALA A 162 15.05 -10.15 3.04
CA ALA A 162 16.40 -10.30 2.52
C ALA A 162 17.43 -10.49 3.64
N ALA A 163 17.35 -9.69 4.71
CA ALA A 163 18.26 -9.78 5.85
C ALA A 163 18.15 -11.15 6.54
N LYS A 164 16.91 -11.62 6.78
CA LYS A 164 16.64 -12.96 7.33
C LYS A 164 17.22 -14.06 6.44
N ALA A 165 17.04 -13.96 5.12
CA ALA A 165 17.58 -14.94 4.19
C ALA A 165 19.12 -15.03 4.27
N LEU A 166 19.80 -13.88 4.33
CA LEU A 166 21.26 -13.82 4.46
C LEU A 166 21.74 -14.35 5.81
N GLU A 167 21.02 -14.04 6.90
CA GLU A 167 21.34 -14.54 8.23
C GLU A 167 21.22 -16.07 8.27
N PHE A 168 20.13 -16.64 7.75
CA PHE A 168 20.00 -18.10 7.63
C PHE A 168 21.02 -18.73 6.69
N ALA A 169 21.47 -18.00 5.66
CA ALA A 169 22.51 -18.46 4.75
C ALA A 169 23.93 -18.42 5.35
N GLU A 170 24.09 -17.90 6.57
CA GLU A 170 25.39 -17.61 7.19
C GLU A 170 26.27 -16.73 6.28
N ALA A 171 25.64 -15.74 5.62
CA ALA A 171 26.35 -14.78 4.78
C ALA A 171 27.30 -13.91 5.63
N PRO A 172 28.29 -13.23 5.00
CA PRO A 172 29.18 -12.33 5.72
C PRO A 172 28.43 -11.30 6.56
N VAL A 173 28.78 -11.17 7.84
CA VAL A 173 28.13 -10.28 8.82
C VAL A 173 27.90 -8.87 8.26
N PRO A 174 28.86 -8.20 7.58
CA PRO A 174 28.60 -6.88 7.00
C PRO A 174 27.40 -6.84 6.05
N SER A 175 27.23 -7.85 5.18
CA SER A 175 26.12 -7.91 4.22
C SER A 175 24.76 -8.10 4.92
N VAL A 176 24.74 -8.85 6.02
CA VAL A 176 23.54 -9.07 6.85
C VAL A 176 23.17 -7.78 7.57
N CYS A 177 24.15 -7.15 8.22
CA CYS A 177 24.00 -5.87 8.91
C CYS A 177 23.50 -4.75 8.00
N GLU A 178 24.07 -4.63 6.80
CA GLU A 178 23.61 -3.65 5.80
C GLU A 178 22.15 -3.89 5.40
N ALA A 179 21.75 -5.15 5.25
CA ALA A 179 20.38 -5.49 4.90
C ALA A 179 19.40 -5.15 6.04
N TYR A 180 19.75 -5.45 7.30
CA TYR A 180 18.93 -5.07 8.46
C TYR A 180 18.85 -3.54 8.63
N ALA A 181 19.95 -2.81 8.44
CA ALA A 181 19.96 -1.35 8.47
C ALA A 181 19.02 -0.75 7.39
N LYS A 182 19.06 -1.28 6.15
CA LYS A 182 18.13 -0.87 5.08
C LYS A 182 16.67 -1.25 5.34
N ALA A 183 16.42 -2.24 6.19
CA ALA A 183 15.09 -2.63 6.63
C ALA A 183 14.55 -1.74 7.78
N GLY A 184 15.40 -0.91 8.40
CA GLY A 184 15.06 -0.17 9.62
C GLY A 184 15.07 -1.04 10.90
N GLU A 185 15.52 -2.29 10.82
CA GLU A 185 15.65 -3.22 11.95
C GLU A 185 17.01 -3.02 12.62
N TRP A 186 17.19 -1.83 13.20
CA TRP A 186 18.48 -1.38 13.75
C TRP A 186 18.97 -2.23 14.92
N ILE A 187 18.06 -2.75 15.75
CA ILE A 187 18.43 -3.64 16.87
C ILE A 187 19.05 -4.93 16.32
N SER A 188 18.39 -5.57 15.36
CA SER A 188 18.90 -6.78 14.72
C SER A 188 20.24 -6.56 14.01
N ALA A 189 20.43 -5.40 13.38
CA ALA A 189 21.74 -5.03 12.82
C ALA A 189 22.83 -4.95 13.91
N ALA A 190 22.54 -4.27 15.03
CA ALA A 190 23.50 -4.09 16.13
C ALA A 190 23.83 -5.41 16.84
N GLU A 191 22.83 -6.28 17.06
CA GLU A 191 23.04 -7.61 17.62
C GLU A 191 23.82 -8.53 16.68
N CYS A 192 23.58 -8.45 15.36
CA CYS A 192 24.34 -9.18 14.36
C CYS A 192 25.81 -8.77 14.37
N ALA A 193 26.10 -7.46 14.48
CA ALA A 193 27.45 -6.96 14.59
C ALA A 193 28.16 -7.42 15.87
N LYS A 194 27.46 -7.51 17.01
CA LYS A 194 28.06 -8.07 18.25
C LYS A 194 28.50 -9.53 18.13
N ARG A 195 27.81 -10.31 17.30
CA ARG A 195 28.14 -11.72 17.04
C ARG A 195 29.34 -11.88 16.09
N GLY A 196 29.58 -10.92 15.20
CA GLY A 196 30.72 -10.91 14.30
C GLY A 196 31.86 -10.05 14.87
N GLU A 197 32.91 -10.67 15.38
CA GLU A 197 34.07 -9.95 15.92
C GLU A 197 34.54 -8.82 14.97
N GLY A 198 34.60 -7.57 15.46
CA GLY A 198 35.22 -6.44 14.77
C GLY A 198 34.36 -5.69 13.74
N CYS A 199 33.03 -5.86 13.68
CA CYS A 199 32.19 -5.13 12.73
C CYS A 199 31.84 -3.70 13.20
N ASN A 200 32.77 -2.74 13.03
CA ASN A 200 32.51 -1.31 13.29
C ASN A 200 31.50 -0.67 12.32
N MET A 201 31.19 -1.36 11.21
CA MET A 201 30.31 -0.85 10.16
C MET A 201 28.92 -0.49 10.69
N VAL A 202 28.35 -1.29 11.60
CA VAL A 202 27.01 -0.98 12.15
C VAL A 202 27.07 0.26 13.01
N THR A 203 28.10 0.41 13.84
CA THR A 203 28.33 1.62 14.63
C THR A 203 28.37 2.86 13.74
N ASP A 204 29.04 2.80 12.60
CA ASP A 204 29.09 3.92 11.65
C ASP A 204 27.72 4.19 11.00
N LEU A 205 26.98 3.14 10.64
CA LEU A 205 25.64 3.27 10.05
C LEU A 205 24.63 3.89 11.03
N VAL A 206 24.59 3.44 12.30
CA VAL A 206 23.67 4.03 13.29
C VAL A 206 24.05 5.46 13.64
N LYS A 207 25.35 5.78 13.71
CA LYS A 207 25.84 7.17 13.89
C LYS A 207 25.41 8.05 12.72
N GLN A 208 25.63 7.60 11.49
CA GLN A 208 25.29 8.35 10.29
C GLN A 208 23.78 8.60 10.22
N ARG A 209 22.94 7.59 10.53
CA ARG A 209 21.48 7.78 10.53
C ARG A 209 21.04 8.74 11.62
N ALA A 210 21.56 8.60 12.84
CA ALA A 210 21.25 9.48 13.97
C ALA A 210 21.62 10.94 13.67
N GLN A 211 22.81 11.18 13.12
CA GLN A 211 23.23 12.52 12.71
C GLN A 211 22.35 13.06 11.59
N GLY A 212 22.01 12.23 10.59
CA GLY A 212 21.09 12.61 9.52
C GLY A 212 19.72 13.04 10.07
N ILE A 213 19.18 12.33 11.06
CA ILE A 213 17.92 12.72 11.71
C ILE A 213 18.08 14.06 12.45
N LEU A 214 19.19 14.30 13.16
CA LEU A 214 19.45 15.59 13.82
C LEU A 214 19.49 16.77 12.82
N ASP A 215 20.14 16.56 11.68
CA ASP A 215 20.20 17.56 10.61
C ASP A 215 18.82 17.79 10.00
N GLU A 216 18.04 16.71 9.77
CA GLU A 216 16.66 16.77 9.30
C GLU A 216 15.73 17.48 10.31
N ILE A 217 15.88 17.26 11.62
CA ILE A 217 15.14 17.98 12.67
C ILE A 217 15.39 19.48 12.54
N THR A 218 16.66 19.88 12.40
CA THR A 218 17.04 21.29 12.29
C THR A 218 16.41 21.93 11.06
N ALA A 219 16.59 21.31 9.88
CA ALA A 219 16.04 21.81 8.62
C ALA A 219 14.51 21.91 8.65
N LYS A 220 13.82 20.86 9.12
CA LYS A 220 12.35 20.82 9.17
C LYS A 220 11.78 21.78 10.21
N SER A 221 12.47 22.00 11.31
CA SER A 221 12.07 23.01 12.31
C SER A 221 12.08 24.42 11.71
N GLU A 222 13.15 24.76 10.99
CA GLU A 222 13.25 26.03 10.26
C GLU A 222 12.18 26.15 9.16
N GLU A 223 11.93 25.07 8.41
CA GLU A 223 10.88 25.02 7.39
C GLU A 223 9.47 25.23 7.97
N ILE A 224 9.12 24.51 9.03
CA ILE A 224 7.82 24.69 9.71
C ILE A 224 7.67 26.13 10.19
N GLU A 225 8.72 26.71 10.79
CA GLU A 225 8.66 28.09 11.26
C GLU A 225 8.47 29.09 10.12
N ARG A 226 9.23 28.93 9.04
CA ARG A 226 9.13 29.80 7.85
C ARG A 226 7.74 29.70 7.21
N TYR A 227 7.24 28.48 7.01
CA TYR A 227 5.94 28.25 6.41
C TYR A 227 4.79 28.71 7.32
N ALA A 228 4.89 28.53 8.63
CA ALA A 228 3.89 29.03 9.57
C ALA A 228 3.84 30.57 9.58
N LYS A 229 4.99 31.25 9.59
CA LYS A 229 5.05 32.71 9.48
C LYS A 229 4.44 33.18 8.16
N ARG A 230 4.80 32.54 7.04
CA ARG A 230 4.26 32.89 5.72
C ARG A 230 2.76 32.64 5.63
N LEU A 231 2.26 31.55 6.20
CA LEU A 231 0.83 31.23 6.25
C LEU A 231 0.05 32.33 6.99
N GLU A 232 0.60 32.88 8.08
CA GLU A 232 -0.04 33.99 8.79
C GLU A 232 -0.07 35.28 7.96
N VAL A 233 0.98 35.56 7.19
CA VAL A 233 0.98 36.67 6.22
C VAL A 233 -0.11 36.49 5.17
N VAL A 234 -0.21 35.30 4.55
CA VAL A 234 -1.25 34.99 3.55
C VAL A 234 -2.65 35.14 4.15
N ARG A 235 -2.86 34.67 5.37
CA ARG A 235 -4.13 34.83 6.10
C ARG A 235 -4.45 36.28 6.41
N SER A 236 -3.46 37.09 6.75
CA SER A 236 -3.64 38.53 7.03
C SER A 236 -4.00 39.30 5.75
N LEU A 237 -3.32 39.02 4.64
CA LEU A 237 -3.66 39.59 3.32
C LEU A 237 -5.08 39.21 2.89
N LYS A 238 -5.49 37.96 3.17
CA LYS A 238 -6.85 37.48 2.90
C LYS A 238 -7.89 38.22 3.76
N GLU A 239 -7.61 38.41 5.05
CA GLU A 239 -8.49 39.17 5.96
C GLU A 239 -8.65 40.64 5.56
N GLU A 240 -7.55 41.29 5.16
CA GLU A 240 -7.58 42.67 4.64
C GLU A 240 -8.44 42.75 3.38
N ARG A 241 -8.29 41.78 2.47
CA ARG A 241 -9.07 41.73 1.23
C ARG A 241 -10.56 41.51 1.49
N ILE A 242 -10.91 40.63 2.44
CA ILE A 242 -12.29 40.42 2.90
C ILE A 242 -12.88 41.73 3.43
N SER A 243 -12.09 42.50 4.19
CA SER A 243 -12.51 43.81 4.72
C SER A 243 -12.74 44.83 3.61
N ARG A 244 -11.86 44.90 2.60
CA ARG A 244 -12.05 45.79 1.43
C ARG A 244 -13.31 45.46 0.62
N ILE A 245 -13.63 44.18 0.45
CA ILE A 245 -14.88 43.76 -0.21
C ILE A 245 -16.10 44.18 0.63
N LYS A 246 -16.04 43.96 1.95
CA LYS A 246 -17.11 44.36 2.87
C LYS A 246 -17.37 45.86 2.85
N ASP A 247 -16.32 46.68 2.76
CA ASP A 247 -16.41 48.14 2.71
C ASP A 247 -16.79 48.67 1.31
N GLY A 248 -17.00 47.78 0.34
CA GLY A 248 -17.39 48.13 -1.04
C GLY A 248 -16.24 48.72 -1.88
N LEU A 249 -14.99 48.58 -1.42
CA LEU A 249 -13.78 49.06 -2.12
C LEU A 249 -13.30 48.09 -3.22
N GLU A 250 -13.65 46.80 -3.11
CA GLU A 250 -13.40 45.76 -4.12
C GLU A 250 -14.71 45.01 -4.43
N SER A 251 -14.92 44.61 -5.68
CA SER A 251 -16.08 43.82 -6.13
C SER A 251 -15.69 42.40 -6.53
N GLY A 252 -16.67 41.48 -6.59
CA GLY A 252 -16.46 40.10 -7.06
C GLY A 252 -15.87 40.00 -8.48
N ARG A 253 -16.13 40.98 -9.35
CA ARG A 253 -15.57 41.04 -10.71
C ARG A 253 -14.07 41.34 -10.69
N ASP A 254 -13.61 42.16 -9.76
CA ASP A 254 -12.18 42.45 -9.57
C ASP A 254 -11.40 41.21 -9.10
N LEU A 255 -12.09 40.22 -8.51
CA LEU A 255 -11.50 38.93 -8.12
C LEU A 255 -11.33 37.97 -9.32
N GLU A 256 -12.31 37.96 -10.23
CA GLU A 256 -12.29 37.13 -11.45
C GLU A 256 -11.31 37.65 -12.50
N ASP A 257 -11.15 38.97 -12.62
CA ASP A 257 -10.25 39.57 -13.63
C ASP A 257 -8.77 39.30 -13.34
N ILE A 258 -8.36 39.17 -12.07
CA ILE A 258 -6.98 38.82 -11.69
C ILE A 258 -6.61 37.39 -12.14
N ASP A 259 -7.57 36.46 -12.17
CA ASP A 259 -7.38 35.08 -12.66
C ASP A 259 -7.11 35.08 -14.17
N VAL A 260 -7.88 35.87 -14.94
CA VAL A 260 -7.71 35.97 -16.40
C VAL A 260 -6.34 36.52 -16.80
N PHE A 261 -5.80 37.50 -16.05
CA PHE A 261 -4.46 38.05 -16.30
C PHE A 261 -3.34 37.12 -15.82
N SER A 262 -3.56 36.32 -14.78
CA SER A 262 -2.58 35.36 -14.26
C SER A 262 -2.46 34.10 -15.13
N ASP A 263 -3.57 33.67 -15.76
CA ASP A 263 -3.61 32.53 -16.69
C ASP A 263 -3.28 32.90 -18.16
N ALA A 264 -3.07 34.19 -18.48
CA ALA A 264 -2.69 34.64 -19.83
C ALA A 264 -1.32 34.12 -20.34
N GLY A 265 -0.52 33.50 -19.47
CA GLY A 265 0.66 32.72 -19.85
C GLY A 265 0.35 31.33 -20.44
N SER A 266 -0.90 30.87 -20.31
CA SER A 266 -1.40 29.61 -20.87
C SER A 266 -2.23 29.91 -22.12
N THR A 267 -1.54 30.09 -23.25
CA THR A 267 -2.22 30.21 -24.54
C THR A 267 -3.10 28.97 -24.80
N MET A 268 -4.28 29.22 -25.38
CA MET A 268 -5.34 28.27 -25.77
C MET A 268 -6.51 28.06 -24.78
N SER A 269 -7.42 29.04 -24.72
CA SER A 269 -8.89 28.77 -24.81
C SER A 269 -9.75 30.04 -24.99
N MET A 270 -9.21 31.13 -25.52
CA MET A 270 -9.92 32.42 -25.59
C MET A 270 -10.91 32.57 -26.78
N VAL A 271 -11.38 31.47 -27.37
CA VAL A 271 -12.39 31.49 -28.43
C VAL A 271 -13.61 30.67 -27.99
N SER A 272 -14.41 31.23 -27.09
CA SER A 272 -15.80 30.76 -26.90
C SER A 272 -16.73 31.75 -26.16
N ARG A 273 -16.25 32.86 -25.59
CA ARG A 273 -17.10 33.81 -24.85
C ARG A 273 -17.87 34.82 -25.71
N ARG A 274 -18.39 34.40 -26.87
CA ARG A 274 -19.47 35.12 -27.58
C ARG A 274 -20.46 34.13 -28.16
N SER A 275 -21.31 33.58 -27.30
CA SER A 275 -22.60 33.04 -27.73
C SER A 275 -23.63 33.32 -26.63
N THR A 276 -24.41 34.38 -26.85
CA THR A 276 -25.67 34.64 -26.16
C THR A 276 -26.75 33.73 -26.72
N LYS A 277 -26.88 32.51 -26.18
CA LYS A 277 -28.15 31.75 -26.07
C LYS A 277 -27.94 30.31 -25.60
N SER A 278 -28.83 29.91 -24.68
CA SER A 278 -29.38 28.57 -24.45
C SER A 278 -28.45 27.43 -24.05
N GLY A 279 -28.82 26.75 -22.98
CA GLY A 279 -28.54 25.33 -22.77
C GLY A 279 -27.75 25.05 -21.50
N MET A 280 -28.44 24.57 -20.47
CA MET A 280 -27.87 23.86 -19.32
C MET A 280 -26.77 22.91 -19.80
N SER A 281 -25.51 23.31 -19.63
CA SER A 281 -24.38 22.50 -20.04
C SER A 281 -24.02 21.58 -18.88
N ARG A 282 -24.41 20.31 -19.01
CA ARG A 282 -23.81 19.21 -18.23
C ARG A 282 -22.30 19.26 -18.48
N ALA A 283 -21.55 19.87 -17.56
CA ALA A 283 -20.11 19.80 -17.55
C ALA A 283 -19.70 18.31 -17.62
N SER A 284 -18.98 17.93 -18.68
CA SER A 284 -18.52 16.55 -18.83
C SER A 284 -17.63 16.17 -17.65
N THR A 285 -17.79 14.96 -17.12
CA THR A 285 -16.99 14.42 -16.00
C THR A 285 -15.48 14.52 -16.28
N THR A 286 -15.08 14.54 -17.55
CA THR A 286 -13.69 14.71 -17.99
C THR A 286 -13.16 16.13 -17.84
N ALA A 287 -13.99 17.17 -18.04
CA ALA A 287 -13.59 18.57 -17.89
C ALA A 287 -13.42 18.94 -16.40
N THR A 288 -14.32 18.46 -15.54
CA THR A 288 -14.22 18.68 -14.08
C THR A 288 -12.99 17.98 -13.49
N VAL A 289 -12.65 16.77 -13.95
CA VAL A 289 -11.41 16.06 -13.55
C VAL A 289 -10.15 16.81 -13.98
N ARG A 290 -10.13 17.41 -15.19
CA ARG A 290 -8.97 18.20 -15.66
C ARG A 290 -8.78 19.47 -14.83
N LYS A 291 -9.86 20.21 -14.55
CA LYS A 291 -9.82 21.41 -13.70
C LYS A 291 -9.35 21.07 -12.29
N ARG A 292 -9.83 19.97 -11.71
CA ARG A 292 -9.38 19.50 -10.38
C ARG A 292 -7.88 19.20 -10.36
N LYS A 293 -7.35 18.47 -11.36
CA LYS A 293 -5.91 18.20 -11.48
C LYS A 293 -5.06 19.47 -11.63
N GLN A 294 -5.57 20.50 -12.30
CA GLN A 294 -4.88 21.79 -12.41
C GLN A 294 -4.82 22.50 -11.06
N ILE A 295 -5.92 22.53 -10.31
CA ILE A 295 -5.98 23.07 -8.95
C ILE A 295 -5.05 22.27 -8.03
N ASP A 296 -5.06 20.93 -8.09
CA ASP A 296 -4.18 20.09 -7.27
C ASP A 296 -2.70 20.39 -7.52
N ARG A 297 -2.32 20.71 -8.77
CA ARG A 297 -0.95 21.18 -9.09
C ARG A 297 -0.67 22.56 -8.50
N LYS A 298 -1.63 23.50 -8.57
CA LYS A 298 -1.49 24.83 -7.94
C LYS A 298 -1.34 24.69 -6.41
N LYS A 299 -2.09 23.80 -5.77
CA LYS A 299 -1.99 23.45 -4.34
C LYS A 299 -0.64 22.82 -3.96
N GLN A 300 0.15 22.33 -4.91
CA GLN A 300 1.51 21.81 -4.64
C GLN A 300 2.60 22.86 -4.85
N SER A 301 2.27 24.05 -5.36
CA SER A 301 3.26 25.09 -5.64
C SER A 301 3.46 25.99 -4.42
N LEU A 302 4.67 25.96 -3.85
CA LEU A 302 5.10 26.88 -2.77
C LEU A 302 5.54 28.26 -3.30
N LYS A 303 5.08 28.65 -4.50
CA LYS A 303 5.40 29.96 -5.07
C LYS A 303 4.66 31.05 -4.28
N GLU A 304 5.41 31.98 -3.71
CA GLU A 304 4.83 33.13 -3.01
C GLU A 304 3.94 33.97 -3.94
N GLY A 305 2.76 34.34 -3.45
CA GLY A 305 1.73 35.07 -4.20
C GLY A 305 0.86 34.18 -5.08
N GLY A 306 0.99 32.85 -5.00
CA GLY A 306 0.09 31.91 -5.68
C GLY A 306 -1.31 31.90 -5.08
N GLU A 307 -2.34 31.63 -5.89
CA GLU A 307 -3.75 31.62 -5.45
C GLU A 307 -4.06 30.57 -4.38
N TYR A 308 -3.34 29.45 -4.42
CA TYR A 308 -3.47 28.31 -3.50
C TYR A 308 -2.23 28.18 -2.60
N GLU A 309 -1.51 29.28 -2.38
CA GLU A 309 -0.30 29.30 -1.56
C GLU A 309 -0.57 28.79 -0.13
N ASP A 310 -1.67 29.20 0.50
CA ASP A 310 -2.07 28.70 1.82
C ASP A 310 -2.26 27.18 1.85
N SER A 311 -2.86 26.62 0.80
CA SER A 311 -3.05 25.18 0.62
C SER A 311 -1.71 24.47 0.52
N ALA A 312 -0.78 25.02 -0.27
CA ALA A 312 0.57 24.48 -0.43
C ALA A 312 1.36 24.50 0.88
N LEU A 313 1.29 25.61 1.63
CA LEU A 313 1.92 25.75 2.94
C LEU A 313 1.36 24.74 3.94
N LEU A 314 0.03 24.58 4.00
CA LEU A 314 -0.62 23.60 4.88
C LEU A 314 -0.21 22.17 4.55
N LEU A 315 -0.17 21.80 3.26
CA LEU A 315 0.28 20.48 2.81
C LEU A 315 1.76 20.23 3.12
N ALA A 316 2.63 21.23 2.93
CA ALA A 316 4.04 21.13 3.24
C ALA A 316 4.28 20.92 4.74
N ILE A 317 3.63 21.73 5.59
CA ILE A 317 3.70 21.55 7.05
C ILE A 317 3.14 20.18 7.44
N ALA A 318 2.02 19.75 6.86
CA ALA A 318 1.44 18.44 7.14
C ALA A 318 2.38 17.28 6.79
N ALA A 319 3.14 17.40 5.69
CA ALA A 319 4.16 16.42 5.34
C ALA A 319 5.28 16.34 6.38
N HIS A 320 5.67 17.46 7.00
CA HIS A 320 6.63 17.44 8.11
C HIS A 320 6.08 16.74 9.36
N TYR A 321 4.79 16.91 9.68
CA TYR A 321 4.16 16.18 10.79
C TYR A 321 4.08 14.67 10.52
N LYS A 322 3.83 14.28 9.27
CA LYS A 322 3.92 12.88 8.87
C LYS A 322 5.33 12.33 9.08
N TRP A 323 6.34 13.07 8.64
CA TRP A 323 7.75 12.71 8.86
C TRP A 323 8.07 12.52 10.36
N ILE A 324 7.57 13.41 11.23
CA ILE A 324 7.73 13.25 12.69
C ILE A 324 7.24 11.88 13.16
N ASN A 325 6.07 11.43 12.71
CA ASN A 325 5.53 10.12 13.07
C ASN A 325 6.38 8.96 12.52
N ASP A 326 6.80 9.06 11.26
CA ASP A 326 7.64 8.04 10.61
C ASP A 326 8.98 7.92 11.35
N THR A 327 9.58 9.05 11.76
CA THR A 327 10.81 9.08 12.57
C THR A 327 10.59 8.55 13.98
N ILE A 328 9.49 8.87 14.65
CA ILE A 328 9.15 8.28 15.97
C ILE A 328 9.10 6.75 15.88
N ALA A 329 8.50 6.20 14.82
CA ALA A 329 8.44 4.76 14.61
C ALA A 329 9.83 4.15 14.42
N GLU A 330 10.72 4.81 13.68
CA GLU A 330 12.12 4.38 13.51
C GLU A 330 12.94 4.46 14.81
N LEU A 331 12.72 5.48 15.64
CA LEU A 331 13.47 5.68 16.89
C LEU A 331 13.27 4.56 17.90
N VAL A 332 12.16 3.82 17.82
CA VAL A 332 11.92 2.62 18.63
C VAL A 332 13.02 1.58 18.43
N GLU A 333 13.53 1.45 17.20
CA GLU A 333 14.63 0.55 16.86
C GLU A 333 16.01 1.24 16.97
N LEU A 334 16.11 2.49 16.50
CA LEU A 334 17.39 3.18 16.40
C LEU A 334 18.00 3.58 17.75
N LEU A 335 17.18 4.06 18.72
CA LEU A 335 17.72 4.47 20.03
C LEU A 335 18.32 3.27 20.79
N PRO A 336 17.65 2.11 20.91
CA PRO A 336 18.28 0.94 21.50
C PRO A 336 19.53 0.50 20.74
N ALA A 337 19.52 0.55 19.40
CA ALA A 337 20.70 0.20 18.61
C ALA A 337 21.91 1.11 18.90
N LEU A 338 21.71 2.42 19.03
CA LEU A 338 22.76 3.35 19.44
C LEU A 338 23.33 2.97 20.81
N VAL A 339 22.48 2.64 21.77
CA VAL A 339 22.89 2.18 23.10
C VAL A 339 23.67 0.86 23.02
N ILE A 340 23.21 -0.11 22.23
CA ILE A 340 23.87 -1.40 22.01
C ILE A 340 25.29 -1.19 21.45
N THR A 341 25.49 -0.15 20.63
CA THR A 341 26.79 0.24 20.03
C THR A 341 27.58 1.29 20.84
N ASP A 342 27.26 1.46 22.12
CA ASP A 342 27.93 2.38 23.06
C ASP A 342 27.92 3.86 22.62
N GLN A 343 26.88 4.30 21.91
CA GLN A 343 26.68 5.69 21.46
C GLN A 343 25.67 6.44 22.34
N LEU A 344 25.89 6.40 23.65
CA LEU A 344 24.96 6.95 24.65
C LEU A 344 24.72 8.45 24.50
N GLU A 345 25.78 9.24 24.33
CA GLU A 345 25.68 10.71 24.19
C GLU A 345 24.87 11.10 22.94
N LEU A 346 25.12 10.43 21.81
CA LEU A 346 24.39 10.66 20.57
C LEU A 346 22.92 10.25 20.70
N ALA A 347 22.65 9.12 21.35
CA ALA A 347 21.28 8.67 21.63
C ALA A 347 20.52 9.66 22.51
N GLY A 348 21.15 10.15 23.59
CA GLY A 348 20.56 11.14 24.48
C GLY A 348 20.31 12.49 23.80
N SER A 349 21.25 12.95 22.98
CA SER A 349 21.09 14.15 22.15
C SER A 349 19.94 14.01 21.15
N LEU A 350 19.88 12.90 20.41
CA LEU A 350 18.81 12.62 19.45
C LEU A 350 17.45 12.57 20.12
N GLN A 351 17.33 11.85 21.24
CA GLN A 351 16.09 11.77 22.01
C GLN A 351 15.62 13.15 22.49
N SER A 352 16.52 13.94 23.06
CA SER A 352 16.20 15.26 23.59
C SER A 352 15.79 16.26 22.50
N ASN A 353 16.50 16.26 21.37
CA ASN A 353 16.18 17.13 20.23
C ASN A 353 14.85 16.75 19.58
N MET A 354 14.59 15.46 19.39
CA MET A 354 13.32 15.00 18.83
C MET A 354 12.14 15.31 19.77
N ASP A 355 12.31 15.10 21.08
CA ASP A 355 11.27 15.41 22.08
C ASP A 355 10.94 16.91 22.13
N ARG A 356 11.98 17.76 22.07
CA ARG A 356 11.80 19.21 21.94
C ARG A 356 11.05 19.55 20.65
N PHE A 357 11.45 18.97 19.52
CA PHE A 357 10.81 19.23 18.24
C PHE A 357 9.32 18.83 18.22
N ILE A 358 8.98 17.69 18.84
CA ILE A 358 7.59 17.25 19.00
C ILE A 358 6.79 18.24 19.86
N ARG A 359 7.35 18.71 20.99
CA ARG A 359 6.69 19.71 21.84
C ARG A 359 6.46 21.03 21.11
N ASP A 360 7.43 21.48 20.33
CA ASP A 360 7.31 22.68 19.51
C ASP A 360 6.25 22.52 18.42
N ALA A 361 6.18 21.35 17.77
CA ALA A 361 5.11 21.04 16.81
C ALA A 361 3.72 21.05 17.48
N ILE A 362 3.56 20.39 18.63
CA ILE A 362 2.29 20.36 19.38
C ILE A 362 1.82 21.78 19.73
N SER A 363 2.71 22.65 20.21
CA SER A 363 2.36 24.02 20.59
C SER A 363 1.97 24.91 19.40
N ARG A 364 2.59 24.68 18.23
CA ARG A 364 2.29 25.43 16.98
C ARG A 364 1.01 24.93 16.29
N ARG A 365 0.65 23.66 16.46
CA ARG A 365 -0.51 23.02 15.82
C ARG A 365 -1.82 23.84 15.87
N PRO A 366 -2.29 24.39 17.01
CA PRO A 366 -3.54 25.17 17.05
C PRO A 366 -3.47 26.51 16.30
N HIS A 367 -2.29 27.06 16.07
CA HIS A 367 -2.11 28.28 15.28
C HIS A 367 -2.17 27.97 13.77
N ILE A 368 -1.63 26.82 13.36
CA ILE A 368 -1.62 26.37 11.97
C ILE A 368 -3.01 25.84 11.57
N TRP A 369 -3.62 25.02 12.42
CA TRP A 369 -4.98 24.48 12.24
C TRP A 369 -5.86 24.86 13.44
N PRO A 370 -6.49 26.05 13.41
CA PRO A 370 -7.34 26.50 14.50
C PRO A 370 -8.65 25.69 14.58
N THR A 371 -9.13 25.45 15.80
CA THR A 371 -10.40 24.76 16.05
C THR A 371 -11.62 25.62 15.70
N LYS A 372 -11.45 26.95 15.71
CA LYS A 372 -12.46 27.93 15.30
C LYS A 372 -12.02 28.57 13.98
N LEU A 373 -12.77 28.29 12.92
CA LEU A 373 -12.46 28.80 11.58
C LEU A 373 -13.10 30.18 11.36
N HIS A 374 -12.34 31.06 10.70
CA HIS A 374 -12.77 32.35 10.17
C HIS A 374 -12.59 32.28 8.64
N PRO A 375 -13.28 33.10 7.83
CA PRO A 375 -13.06 33.16 6.38
C PRO A 375 -11.59 33.17 5.93
N ARG A 376 -10.70 33.91 6.63
CA ARG A 376 -9.26 33.92 6.34
C ARG A 376 -8.55 32.56 6.48
N HIS A 377 -9.12 31.64 7.26
CA HIS A 377 -8.54 30.30 7.48
C HIS A 377 -8.92 29.31 6.37
N LEU A 378 -9.88 29.65 5.49
CA LEU A 378 -10.28 28.79 4.39
C LEU A 378 -9.25 28.85 3.25
N PRO A 379 -8.70 27.73 2.79
CA PRO A 379 -7.65 27.70 1.78
C PRO A 379 -8.16 28.07 0.37
N GLY A 380 -7.30 28.66 -0.45
CA GLY A 380 -7.59 29.03 -1.85
C GLY A 380 -8.16 30.43 -2.04
N PRO A 381 -8.44 30.83 -3.28
CA PRO A 381 -8.84 32.20 -3.59
C PRO A 381 -10.29 32.50 -3.19
N LEU A 382 -10.57 33.77 -2.82
CA LEU A 382 -11.89 34.19 -2.35
C LEU A 382 -12.99 33.96 -3.39
N TYR A 383 -12.72 34.17 -4.69
CA TYR A 383 -13.72 33.90 -5.72
C TYR A 383 -14.19 32.43 -5.68
N ALA A 384 -13.27 31.47 -5.52
CA ALA A 384 -13.60 30.05 -5.47
C ALA A 384 -14.35 29.68 -4.18
N LEU A 385 -14.05 30.33 -3.06
CA LEU A 385 -14.69 30.08 -1.77
C LEU A 385 -16.14 30.57 -1.71
N TYR A 386 -16.46 31.68 -2.39
CA TYR A 386 -17.77 32.33 -2.34
C TYR A 386 -18.59 32.13 -3.62
N THR A 387 -18.14 31.30 -4.56
CA THR A 387 -18.93 30.92 -5.74
C THR A 387 -19.90 29.80 -5.41
N VAL A 388 -21.20 30.03 -5.61
CA VAL A 388 -22.28 29.04 -5.49
C VAL A 388 -23.02 29.01 -6.82
N ASP A 389 -23.18 27.83 -7.43
CA ASP A 389 -23.84 27.65 -8.74
C ASP A 389 -23.31 28.61 -9.84
N ASP A 390 -21.98 28.75 -9.93
CA ASP A 390 -21.26 29.64 -10.86
C ASP A 390 -21.55 31.15 -10.66
N VAL A 391 -22.08 31.55 -9.50
CA VAL A 391 -22.30 32.94 -9.12
C VAL A 391 -21.51 33.27 -7.85
N PHE A 392 -20.69 34.32 -7.91
CA PHE A 392 -20.03 34.87 -6.73
C PHE A 392 -21.04 35.53 -5.80
N VAL A 393 -21.20 34.99 -4.58
CA VAL A 393 -22.11 35.48 -3.56
C VAL A 393 -21.33 35.74 -2.27
N PHE A 394 -21.02 37.01 -2.01
CA PHE A 394 -20.35 37.42 -0.79
C PHE A 394 -21.37 37.90 0.24
N PRO A 395 -21.39 37.37 1.47
CA PRO A 395 -22.30 37.81 2.52
C PRO A 395 -22.05 39.28 2.89
N GLU A 396 -23.10 40.08 3.05
CA GLU A 396 -23.01 41.52 3.39
C GLU A 396 -22.20 41.80 4.68
N GLY A 397 -22.08 40.82 5.57
CA GLY A 397 -21.29 40.92 6.80
C GLY A 397 -19.80 40.54 6.68
N GLY A 398 -19.33 40.06 5.53
CA GLY A 398 -17.99 39.46 5.38
C GLY A 398 -17.83 38.11 6.09
N GLY A 399 -18.95 37.41 6.30
CA GLY A 399 -19.01 36.15 7.05
C GLY A 399 -18.51 34.93 6.27
N MET A 400 -18.65 33.75 6.88
CA MET A 400 -18.35 32.46 6.26
C MET A 400 -19.16 32.23 4.98
N PRO A 401 -18.60 31.52 3.97
CA PRO A 401 -19.39 31.02 2.85
C PRO A 401 -20.56 30.15 3.33
N GLY A 402 -21.67 30.16 2.59
CA GLY A 402 -22.86 29.36 2.93
C GLY A 402 -22.62 27.85 2.92
N VAL A 403 -21.64 27.39 2.13
CA VAL A 403 -21.18 25.99 2.10
C VAL A 403 -19.66 25.99 2.09
N VAL A 404 -19.04 25.14 2.92
CA VAL A 404 -17.58 24.95 2.97
C VAL A 404 -17.26 23.49 2.72
N THR A 405 -16.40 23.23 1.74
CA THR A 405 -15.83 21.89 1.52
C THR A 405 -14.60 21.73 2.40
N LEU A 406 -14.57 20.70 3.25
CA LEU A 406 -13.41 20.37 4.05
C LEU A 406 -12.39 19.62 3.19
N GLU A 407 -11.39 20.36 2.73
CA GLU A 407 -10.27 19.80 1.97
C GLU A 407 -9.23 19.15 2.91
N PRO A 408 -8.45 18.15 2.44
CA PRO A 408 -7.51 17.40 3.28
C PRO A 408 -6.49 18.29 4.03
N GLU A 409 -6.02 19.37 3.41
CA GLU A 409 -5.07 20.32 3.99
C GLU A 409 -5.61 21.09 5.19
N MET A 410 -6.94 21.14 5.36
CA MET A 410 -7.59 21.78 6.51
C MET A 410 -7.60 20.86 7.74
N ILE A 411 -7.33 19.57 7.57
CA ILE A 411 -7.36 18.58 8.63
C ILE A 411 -5.97 18.49 9.26
N ALA A 412 -5.88 18.87 10.52
CA ALA A 412 -4.63 18.83 11.26
C ALA A 412 -4.10 17.38 11.38
N PRO A 413 -2.85 17.09 10.96
CA PRO A 413 -2.26 15.77 11.15
C PRO A 413 -2.26 15.35 12.63
N THR A 414 -2.41 14.05 12.87
CA THR A 414 -2.28 13.45 14.21
C THR A 414 -0.83 13.13 14.50
N LEU A 415 -0.30 13.61 15.62
CA LEU A 415 1.01 13.19 16.12
C LEU A 415 0.82 11.96 17.01
N ASN A 416 1.60 10.91 16.76
CA ASN A 416 1.50 9.66 17.50
C ASN A 416 2.28 9.74 18.83
N THR A 417 1.65 10.38 19.82
CA THR A 417 2.22 10.51 21.17
C THR A 417 2.06 9.25 22.02
N GLU A 418 1.36 8.22 21.53
CA GLU A 418 1.12 6.97 22.27
C GLU A 418 2.27 5.97 22.15
N ILE A 419 3.06 6.06 21.07
CA ILE A 419 4.26 5.23 20.90
C ILE A 419 5.28 5.60 21.99
N LYS A 420 5.65 4.60 22.79
CA LYS A 420 6.73 4.71 23.77
C LYS A 420 8.07 4.50 23.07
N TRP A 421 8.67 5.59 22.59
CA TRP A 421 9.97 5.57 21.90
C TRP A 421 11.14 6.04 22.76
N LYS A 422 10.89 6.78 23.85
CA LYS A 422 11.93 7.27 24.75
C LYS A 422 12.48 6.16 25.64
N LEU A 423 13.80 6.14 25.79
CA LEU A 423 14.50 5.26 26.71
C LEU A 423 14.78 5.98 28.02
N GLN A 424 14.30 5.42 29.13
CA GLN A 424 14.51 5.97 30.48
C GLN A 424 15.99 6.00 30.87
N ILE A 425 16.81 5.09 30.34
CA ILE A 425 18.26 5.05 30.58
C ILE A 425 18.98 6.28 30.01
N LEU A 426 18.34 7.03 29.11
CA LEU A 426 18.84 8.26 28.51
C LEU A 426 18.22 9.51 29.14
N GLU A 427 17.27 9.35 30.06
CA GLU A 427 16.72 10.46 30.83
C GLU A 427 17.71 10.80 31.94
N GLU A 428 18.37 11.95 31.83
CA GLU A 428 19.04 12.52 32.98
C GLU A 428 17.98 12.80 34.04
N LYS A 429 17.99 12.01 35.12
CA LYS A 429 17.27 12.38 36.33
C LYS A 429 17.84 13.70 36.80
N THR A 430 17.11 14.78 36.52
CA THR A 430 17.24 16.02 37.27
C THR A 430 16.60 15.78 38.65
N ASP A 431 17.18 14.84 39.41
CA ASP A 431 16.82 14.62 40.80
C ASP A 431 17.41 15.78 41.62
N LEU A 432 16.48 16.69 41.96
CA LEU A 432 16.31 17.31 43.27
C LEU A 432 17.42 18.26 43.75
N LYS A 433 17.14 19.56 43.53
CA LYS A 433 17.59 20.65 44.43
C LYS A 433 17.11 20.44 45.85
#